data_AF-A0A661MZF3-F1
#
_entry.id   AF-A0A661MZF3-F1
#
_cell.length_a   1.000
_cell.length_b   1.000
_cell.length_c   1.000
_cell.angle_alpha   90.00
_cell.angle_beta   90.00
_cell.angle_gamma   90.00
#
_symmetry.space_group_name_H-M   'P 1'
#
loop_
_entity.id
_entity.type
_entity.pdbx_description
1 polymer ?
#
loop_
_entity_poly.entity_id
_entity_poly.type
_entity_poly.pdbx_seq_one_letter_code
_entity_poly.pdbx_strand_id
1 'polypeptide(L)' 'MAINTALGDTLDGFIENLLAGKSGVSNWKTIDISNCYSKVGGDISEYDVNARLA' A
#
# COMPACT_ATOMS: atom_id res chain seq x y z
N MET A 1 1.35 3.57 -17.74
CA MET A 1 2.30 3.46 -16.60
C MET A 1 1.78 2.38 -15.67
N ALA A 2 2.65 1.57 -15.08
CA ALA A 2 2.27 0.59 -14.06
C ALA A 2 2.47 1.21 -12.68
N ILE A 3 1.47 1.09 -11.80
CA ILE A 3 1.48 1.62 -10.43
C ILE A 3 1.01 0.51 -9.50
N ASN A 4 1.71 0.31 -8.38
CA ASN A 4 1.27 -0.56 -7.29
C ASN A 4 1.80 0.01 -5.97
N THR A 5 0.93 0.71 -5.24
CA THR A 5 1.27 1.44 -4.01
C THR A 5 0.15 1.30 -2.99
N ALA A 6 0.43 1.63 -1.72
CA ALA A 6 -0.60 1.70 -0.68
C ALA A 6 -1.68 2.78 -0.94
N LEU A 7 -1.45 3.69 -1.89
CA LEU A 7 -2.41 4.71 -2.31
C LEU A 7 -3.20 4.33 -3.57
N GLY A 8 -2.92 3.18 -4.17
CA GLY A 8 -3.61 2.72 -5.38
C GLY A 8 -2.72 1.88 -6.29
N ASP A 9 -3.38 1.05 -7.09
CA ASP A 9 -2.80 0.14 -8.08
C ASP A 9 -3.18 0.50 -9.53
N THR A 10 -3.78 1.67 -9.70
CA THR A 10 -4.01 2.34 -10.98
C THR A 10 -3.45 3.75 -10.91
N LEU A 11 -3.13 4.33 -12.06
CA LEU A 11 -2.64 5.71 -12.12
C LEU A 11 -3.67 6.69 -11.58
N ASP A 12 -4.93 6.57 -12.01
CA ASP A 12 -6.00 7.48 -11.60
C ASP A 12 -6.29 7.37 -10.11
N GLY A 13 -6.39 6.15 -9.57
CA GLY A 13 -6.61 5.94 -8.14
C GLY A 13 -5.47 6.47 -7.28
N PHE A 14 -4.22 6.29 -7.72
CA PHE A 14 -3.07 6.88 -7.03
C PHE A 14 -3.13 8.41 -7.02
N ILE A 15 -3.39 9.03 -8.18
CA ILE A 15 -3.47 10.50 -8.30
C ILE A 15 -4.59 11.06 -7.43
N GLU A 16 -5.79 10.47 -7.49
CA GLU A 16 -6.94 10.91 -6.70
C GLU A 16 -6.62 10.87 -5.20
N ASN A 17 -6.08 9.75 -4.72
CA ASN A 17 -5.78 9.57 -3.30
C ASN A 17 -4.63 10.47 -2.84
N LEU A 18 -3.63 10.71 -3.69
CA LEU A 18 -2.54 11.64 -3.42
C LEU A 18 -3.03 13.09 -3.31
N LEU A 19 -3.83 13.54 -4.28
CA LEU A 19 -4.40 14.89 -4.30
C LEU A 19 -5.38 15.12 -3.14
N ALA A 20 -6.06 14.07 -2.70
CA ALA A 20 -6.91 14.09 -1.51
C ALA A 20 -6.12 14.09 -0.19
N GLY A 21 -4.78 14.01 -0.22
CA GLY A 21 -3.94 14.01 0.98
C GLY A 21 -4.08 12.77 1.85
N LYS A 22 -4.52 11.63 1.28
CA LYS A 22 -4.62 10.37 2.04
C LYS A 22 -3.23 9.86 2.40
N SER A 23 -3.10 9.32 3.62
CA SER A 23 -1.89 8.62 4.04
C SER A 23 -1.91 7.18 3.54
N GLY A 24 -0.81 6.75 2.91
CA GLY A 24 -0.56 5.33 2.61
C GLY A 24 0.18 4.60 3.74
N VAL A 25 0.50 5.29 4.83
CA VAL A 25 1.27 4.72 5.95
C VAL A 25 0.31 4.10 6.96
N SER A 26 0.52 2.83 7.28
CA SER A 26 -0.19 2.06 8.31
C SER A 26 0.77 1.14 9.06
N ASN A 27 0.28 0.41 10.07
CA ASN A 27 1.08 -0.62 10.74
C ASN A 27 1.40 -1.77 9.78
N TRP A 28 2.59 -2.37 9.90
CA TRP A 28 2.87 -3.62 9.18
C TRP A 28 1.92 -4.73 9.63
N LYS A 29 1.41 -5.51 8.68
CA LYS A 29 0.34 -6.49 8.94
C LYS A 29 0.82 -7.93 8.96
N THR A 30 1.83 -8.26 8.16
CA THR A 30 2.18 -9.67 7.86
C THR A 30 3.59 -10.08 8.25
N ILE A 31 4.46 -9.13 8.58
CA ILE A 31 5.84 -9.41 9.00
C ILE A 31 5.99 -9.31 10.52
N ASP A 32 6.78 -10.19 11.13
CA ASP A 32 7.15 -10.06 12.55
C ASP A 32 8.09 -8.86 12.72
N ILE A 33 7.56 -7.81 13.32
CA ILE A 33 8.27 -6.58 13.62
C ILE A 33 8.61 -6.45 15.10
N SER A 34 8.45 -7.47 15.93
CA SER A 34 8.60 -7.41 17.39
C SER A 34 9.88 -6.69 17.84
N ASN A 35 11.00 -6.96 17.17
CA ASN A 35 12.32 -6.40 17.46
C ASN A 35 12.72 -5.16 16.63
N CYS A 36 11.80 -4.59 15.83
CA CYS A 36 12.07 -3.38 15.05
C CYS A 36 11.58 -2.12 15.77
N TYR A 37 12.32 -1.00 15.73
CA TYR A 37 11.82 0.27 16.28
C TYR A 37 10.70 0.88 15.42
N SER A 38 10.83 0.82 14.09
CA SER A 38 9.77 1.27 13.18
C SER A 38 8.69 0.20 13.06
N LYS A 39 7.43 0.59 13.27
CA LYS A 39 6.26 -0.32 13.21
C LYS A 39 5.26 0.03 12.11
N VAL A 40 5.57 1.04 11.31
CA VAL A 40 4.67 1.58 10.28
C VAL A 40 5.38 1.70 8.93
N GLY A 41 4.60 1.65 7.85
CA GLY A 41 5.08 1.83 6.48
C GLY A 41 3.95 1.73 5.45
N GLY A 42 4.32 1.77 4.17
CA GLY A 42 3.40 1.57 3.05
C GLY A 42 3.10 0.09 2.82
N ASP A 43 2.40 -0.54 3.75
CA ASP A 43 2.04 -1.96 3.68
C ASP A 43 1.04 -2.21 2.54
N ILE A 44 1.40 -3.13 1.62
CA ILE A 44 0.55 -3.61 0.52
C ILE A 44 0.35 -5.13 0.59
N SER A 45 0.54 -5.73 1.76
CA SER A 45 0.56 -7.19 1.91
C SER A 45 -0.81 -7.86 1.74
N GLU A 46 -1.89 -7.09 1.81
CA GLU A 46 -3.27 -7.54 1.55
C GLU A 46 -3.69 -7.40 0.07
N TYR A 47 -2.78 -6.98 -0.81
CA TYR A 47 -3.07 -6.83 -2.23
C TYR A 47 -3.40 -8.16 -2.90
N ASP A 48 -4.58 -8.24 -3.53
CA ASP A 48 -5.02 -9.44 -4.26
C ASP A 48 -4.37 -9.51 -5.65
N VAL A 49 -3.21 -10.18 -5.70
CA VAL A 49 -2.47 -10.41 -6.94
C VAL A 49 -3.29 -11.26 -7.92
N ASN A 50 -4.06 -12.24 -7.43
CA ASN A 50 -4.79 -13.16 -8.29
C ASN A 50 -5.94 -12.45 -9.02
N ALA A 51 -6.63 -11.54 -8.34
CA ALA A 51 -7.64 -10.68 -8.97
C ALA A 51 -7.08 -9.78 -10.07
N ARG A 52 -5.76 -9.62 -10.15
CA ARG A 52 -5.08 -8.67 -11.06
C ARG A 52 -4.29 -9.31 -12.18
N LEU A 53 -4.12 -10.63 -12.15
CA LEU A 53 -3.49 -11.42 -13.21
C LEU A 53 -4.50 -12.07 -14.17
N ALA A 54 -5.81 -11.99 -13.86
CA ALA A 54 -6.90 -12.57 -14.65
C ALA A 54 -7.41 -11.63 -15.76
#